data_AF-A0A5J5D3W5-F1
#
_entry.id   AF-A0A5J5D3W5-F1
#
_cell.length_a   1.000
_cell.length_b   1.000
_cell.length_c   1.000
_cell.angle_alpha   90.00
_cell.angle_beta   90.00
_cell.angle_gamma   90.00
#
_symmetry.space_group_name_H-M   'P 1'
#
loop_
_entity.id
_entity.type
_entity.pdbx_description
1 polymer ?
#
loop_
_entity_poly.entity_id
_entity_poly.type
_entity_poly.pdbx_seq_one_letter_code
_entity_poly.pdbx_strand_id
1 'polypeptide(L)'
;MKKSNMHSVGCGSPPPLTDGDIKYTLKSNYSHKERVEFMCQSYFTMEGEPNRTCINGKWIGQMRCLKPCIVNEDVYKEHNITLKSNDRTFFTHDEMIEFKCARGIPVGAVAMRQRCNG
;
A
#
# COMPACT_ATOMS: atom_id res chain seq x y z
N MET A 1 6.06 -15.02 48.94
CA MET A 1 5.65 -15.01 47.51
C MET A 1 6.81 -14.45 46.69
N LYS A 2 7.49 -15.28 45.88
CA LYS A 2 8.56 -14.79 44.97
C LYS A 2 7.86 -13.99 43.87
N LYS A 3 8.03 -12.67 43.82
CA LYS A 3 7.69 -11.88 42.63
C LYS A 3 8.61 -12.36 41.52
N SER A 4 8.12 -13.24 40.64
CA SER A 4 8.84 -13.60 39.43
C SER A 4 8.98 -12.32 38.60
N ASN A 5 10.19 -11.78 38.54
CA ASN A 5 10.52 -10.68 37.65
C ASN A 5 10.39 -11.22 36.22
N MET A 6 9.23 -11.02 35.58
CA MET A 6 9.03 -11.38 34.18
C MET A 6 9.77 -10.34 33.35
N HIS A 7 11.04 -10.59 33.07
CA HIS A 7 11.84 -9.78 32.16
C HIS A 7 11.22 -9.90 30.75
N SER A 8 10.51 -8.86 30.33
CA SER A 8 9.97 -8.81 28.96
C SER A 8 11.12 -8.70 27.97
N VAL A 9 11.16 -9.61 27.00
CA VAL A 9 12.23 -9.66 25.99
C VAL A 9 11.96 -8.62 24.91
N GLY A 10 12.94 -7.77 24.64
CA GLY A 10 12.93 -6.82 23.52
C GLY A 10 13.17 -7.51 22.17
N CYS A 11 13.01 -6.77 21.08
CA CYS A 11 13.22 -7.26 19.72
C CYS A 11 14.48 -6.63 19.10
N GLY A 12 15.09 -7.32 18.14
CA GLY A 12 16.03 -6.69 17.21
C GLY A 12 15.29 -5.89 16.13
N SER A 13 16.00 -5.55 15.05
CA SER A 13 15.39 -4.89 13.88
C SER A 13 14.18 -5.67 13.35
N PRO A 14 13.09 -4.98 12.97
CA PRO A 14 11.91 -5.63 12.40
C PRO A 14 12.21 -6.26 11.04
N PRO A 15 11.48 -7.31 10.64
CA PRO A 15 11.57 -7.81 9.28
C PRO A 15 11.18 -6.70 8.28
N PRO A 16 11.76 -6.69 7.06
CA PRO A 16 11.38 -5.73 6.03
C PRO A 16 9.91 -5.88 5.61
N LEU A 17 9.38 -4.85 4.96
CA LEU A 17 8.10 -4.85 4.28
C LEU A 17 8.35 -4.79 2.78
N THR A 18 7.79 -5.72 2.01
CA THR A 18 7.90 -5.67 0.54
C THR A 18 7.17 -4.45 0.01
N ASP A 19 7.79 -3.73 -0.93
CA ASP A 19 7.29 -2.47 -1.52
C ASP A 19 6.97 -1.38 -0.48
N GLY A 20 7.69 -1.41 0.65
CA GLY A 20 7.56 -0.43 1.72
C GLY A 20 8.84 -0.28 2.54
N ASP A 21 8.86 0.76 3.35
CA ASP A 21 9.99 1.19 4.15
C ASP A 21 9.56 1.58 5.57
N ILE A 22 10.51 1.69 6.48
CA ILE A 22 10.26 2.27 7.81
C ILE A 22 10.17 3.78 7.65
N LYS A 23 9.12 4.39 8.20
CA LYS A 23 8.82 5.82 8.02
C LYS A 23 9.86 6.75 8.67
N TYR A 24 10.50 6.29 9.74
CA TYR A 24 11.48 7.05 10.50
C TYR A 24 12.79 6.25 10.65
N THR A 25 13.51 6.43 11.75
CA THR A 25 14.80 5.79 11.98
C THR A 25 14.66 4.32 12.38
N LEU A 26 15.39 3.45 11.69
CA LEU A 26 15.62 2.07 12.10
C LEU A 26 16.55 2.04 13.32
N LYS A 27 16.16 1.31 14.36
CA LYS A 27 17.00 1.00 15.52
C LYS A 27 17.52 -0.43 15.43
N SER A 28 18.64 -0.70 16.09
CA SER A 28 19.17 -2.06 16.25
C SER A 28 18.37 -2.88 17.26
N ASN A 29 17.75 -2.23 18.26
CA ASN A 29 16.99 -2.87 19.33
C ASN A 29 15.74 -2.07 19.70
N TYR A 30 14.71 -2.79 20.13
CA TYR A 30 13.38 -2.27 20.50
C TYR A 30 12.89 -2.90 21.80
N SER A 31 12.30 -2.10 22.68
CA SER A 31 11.72 -2.57 23.94
C SER A 31 10.40 -3.33 23.71
N HIS A 32 10.01 -4.17 24.68
CA HIS A 32 8.67 -4.76 24.66
C HIS A 32 7.59 -3.66 24.61
N LYS A 33 6.60 -3.85 23.73
CA LYS A 33 5.52 -2.92 23.36
C LYS A 33 5.94 -1.72 22.52
N GLU A 34 7.22 -1.59 22.18
CA GLU A 34 7.65 -0.58 21.23
C GLU A 34 7.11 -0.89 19.82
N ARG A 35 6.83 0.16 19.05
CA ARG A 35 6.22 0.08 17.72
C ARG A 35 7.12 0.70 16.66
N VAL A 36 7.05 0.15 15.46
CA VAL A 36 7.65 0.72 14.25
C VAL A 36 6.55 0.97 13.25
N GLU A 37 6.51 2.20 12.73
CA GLU A 37 5.61 2.60 11.65
C GLU A 37 6.30 2.39 10.30
N PHE A 38 5.59 1.70 9.40
CA PHE A 38 5.96 1.47 8.02
C PHE A 38 5.15 2.37 7.09
N MET A 39 5.71 2.65 5.93
CA MET A 39 5.04 3.31 4.82
C MET A 39 5.25 2.48 3.55
N CYS A 40 4.28 2.50 2.65
CA CYS A 40 4.48 1.93 1.33
C CYS A 40 5.29 2.88 0.45
N GLN A 41 5.96 2.32 -0.55
CA GLN A 41 6.60 3.08 -1.61
C GLN A 41 5.57 3.92 -2.37
N SER A 42 6.04 4.91 -3.13
CA SER A 42 5.17 5.81 -3.88
C SER A 42 4.13 5.06 -4.71
N TYR A 43 2.89 5.53 -4.65
CA TYR A 43 1.70 4.99 -5.34
C TYR A 43 1.18 3.64 -4.84
N PHE A 44 1.91 2.90 -4.02
CA PHE A 44 1.39 1.70 -3.36
C PHE A 44 0.45 2.09 -2.21
N THR A 45 -0.55 1.24 -1.98
CA THR A 45 -1.56 1.47 -0.94
C THR A 45 -1.33 0.52 0.23
N MET A 46 -1.26 1.06 1.46
CA MET A 46 -1.14 0.23 2.66
C MET A 46 -2.44 -0.53 2.90
N GLU A 47 -2.36 -1.86 3.00
CA GLU A 47 -3.41 -2.68 3.55
C GLU A 47 -3.03 -3.14 4.96
N GLY A 48 -3.93 -2.91 5.91
CA GLY A 48 -3.73 -3.19 7.33
C GLY A 48 -3.16 -1.99 8.09
N GLU A 49 -2.92 -2.20 9.38
CA GLU A 49 -2.32 -1.17 10.24
C GLU A 49 -0.84 -0.98 9.88
N PRO A 50 -0.34 0.26 9.77
CA PRO A 50 1.03 0.55 9.33
C PRO A 50 2.08 0.22 10.40
N ASN A 51 1.74 -0.51 11.46
CA ASN A 51 2.56 -0.63 12.66
C ASN A 51 2.87 -2.09 12.98
N ARG A 52 4.16 -2.40 13.19
CA ARG A 52 4.56 -3.61 13.90
C ARG A 52 4.87 -3.31 15.35
N THR A 53 4.47 -4.19 16.25
CA THR A 53 4.69 -4.07 17.69
C THR A 53 5.60 -5.19 18.19
N CYS A 54 6.61 -4.86 18.98
CA CYS A 54 7.48 -5.85 19.60
C CYS A 54 6.80 -6.48 20.83
N ILE A 55 6.49 -7.77 20.78
CA ILE A 55 5.88 -8.51 21.89
C ILE A 55 6.79 -9.68 22.26
N ASN A 56 7.46 -9.56 23.42
CA ASN A 56 8.30 -10.61 24.00
C ASN A 56 9.25 -11.26 22.98
N GLY A 57 10.08 -10.45 22.34
CA GLY A 57 11.08 -10.89 21.35
C GLY A 57 10.52 -11.17 19.95
N LYS A 58 9.22 -10.97 19.70
CA LYS A 58 8.60 -11.20 18.39
C LYS A 58 7.89 -9.96 17.87
N TRP A 59 8.08 -9.66 16.60
CA TRP A 59 7.31 -8.64 15.91
C TRP A 59 5.93 -9.17 15.53
N ILE A 60 4.88 -8.45 15.92
CA ILE A 60 3.50 -8.72 15.51
C ILE A 60 2.95 -7.54 14.71
N GLY A 61 1.90 -7.78 13.92
CA GLY A 61 1.34 -6.80 12.99
C GLY A 61 1.50 -7.28 11.56
N GLN A 62 0.38 -7.35 10.85
CA GLN A 62 0.31 -7.79 9.46
C GLN A 62 -0.12 -6.61 8.60
N MET A 63 0.66 -6.35 7.56
CA MET A 63 0.40 -5.34 6.57
C MET A 63 1.03 -5.75 5.24
N ARG A 64 0.49 -5.22 4.14
CA ARG A 64 1.06 -5.35 2.81
C ARG A 64 0.89 -4.05 2.03
N CYS A 65 1.78 -3.83 1.07
CA CYS A 65 1.65 -2.75 0.11
C CYS A 65 0.99 -3.29 -1.15
N LEU A 66 -0.20 -2.78 -1.46
CA LEU A 66 -0.98 -3.12 -2.64
C LEU A 66 -0.45 -2.32 -3.83
N LYS A 67 -0.30 -3.00 -4.97
CA LYS A 67 0.31 -2.40 -6.15
C LYS A 67 -0.62 -1.36 -6.77
N PRO A 68 -0.06 -0.27 -7.31
CA PRO A 68 -0.81 0.64 -8.16
C PRO A 68 -1.11 -0.02 -9.51
N CYS A 69 -2.08 0.54 -10.22
CA CYS A 69 -2.28 0.25 -11.63
C CYS A 69 -1.47 1.23 -12.45
N ILE A 70 -0.83 0.70 -13.49
CA ILE A 70 -0.15 1.49 -14.52
C ILE A 70 -1.00 1.42 -15.77
N VAL A 71 -1.55 2.56 -16.17
CA VAL A 71 -2.31 2.67 -17.41
C VAL A 71 -1.35 3.10 -18.50
N ASN A 72 -1.20 2.25 -19.52
CA ASN A 72 -0.40 2.55 -20.70
C ASN A 72 -1.26 3.27 -21.75
N GLU A 73 -0.81 4.45 -22.15
CA GLU A 73 -1.49 5.30 -23.11
C GLU A 73 -1.65 4.68 -24.50
N ASP A 74 -0.64 3.97 -24.97
CA ASP A 74 -0.67 3.37 -26.30
C ASP A 74 -1.78 2.31 -26.40
N VAL A 75 -1.96 1.53 -25.33
CA VAL A 75 -2.94 0.44 -25.26
C VAL A 75 -4.37 0.97 -25.35
N TYR A 76 -4.74 2.03 -24.62
CA TYR A 76 -6.13 2.52 -24.67
C TYR A 76 -6.42 3.36 -25.92
N LYS A 77 -5.40 4.02 -26.50
CA LYS A 77 -5.57 4.82 -27.73
C LYS A 77 -5.90 3.94 -28.94
N GLU A 78 -5.31 2.75 -29.03
CA GLU A 78 -5.63 1.76 -30.07
C GLU A 78 -7.13 1.40 -30.09
N HIS A 79 -7.82 1.53 -28.96
CA HIS A 79 -9.24 1.24 -28.82
C HIS A 79 -10.15 2.48 -28.87
N ASN A 80 -9.67 3.64 -29.33
CA ASN A 80 -10.43 4.91 -29.37
C ASN A 80 -10.95 5.32 -27.98
N ILE A 81 -10.18 5.02 -26.95
CA ILE A 81 -10.45 5.38 -25.55
C ILE A 81 -9.39 6.40 -25.10
N THR A 82 -9.71 7.22 -24.12
CA THR A 82 -8.75 8.09 -23.41
C THR A 82 -9.15 8.23 -21.95
N LEU A 83 -8.21 8.62 -21.10
CA LEU A 83 -8.49 8.97 -19.71
C LEU A 83 -9.35 10.23 -19.64
N LYS A 84 -10.27 10.25 -18.68
CA LYS A 84 -11.07 11.44 -18.40
C LYS A 84 -10.34 12.42 -17.48
N SER A 85 -9.51 11.90 -16.57
CA SER A 85 -8.61 12.70 -15.72
C SER A 85 -7.36 13.11 -16.51
N ASN A 86 -6.57 14.05 -15.96
CA ASN A 86 -5.28 14.50 -16.51
C ASN A 86 -4.34 13.30 -16.81
N ASP A 87 -3.26 13.54 -17.57
CA ASP A 87 -2.25 12.59 -18.08
C ASP A 87 -1.45 11.82 -16.99
N ARG A 88 -2.15 11.23 -16.02
CA ARG A 88 -1.58 10.43 -14.94
C ARG A 88 -1.59 8.97 -15.36
N THR A 89 -0.42 8.34 -15.27
CA THR A 89 -0.21 6.92 -15.62
C THR A 89 -0.36 5.98 -14.43
N PHE A 90 -0.18 6.48 -13.20
CA PHE A 90 -0.30 5.68 -11.97
C PHE A 90 -1.63 5.95 -11.26
N PHE A 91 -2.28 4.88 -10.80
CA PHE A 91 -3.52 4.92 -10.04
C PHE A 91 -3.36 4.07 -8.79
N THR A 92 -3.74 4.61 -7.63
CA THR A 92 -3.61 3.86 -6.37
C THR A 92 -4.56 2.67 -6.36
N HIS A 93 -4.28 1.66 -5.53
CA HIS A 93 -5.19 0.53 -5.38
C HIS A 93 -6.60 1.00 -4.98
N ASP A 94 -7.64 0.32 -5.47
CA ASP A 94 -9.06 0.66 -5.36
C ASP A 94 -9.50 1.99 -6.00
N GLU A 95 -8.59 2.75 -6.61
CA GLU A 95 -8.96 3.97 -7.31
C GLU A 95 -9.86 3.66 -8.53
N MET A 96 -10.91 4.48 -8.71
CA MET A 96 -11.80 4.39 -9.85
C MET A 96 -11.23 5.21 -11.01
N ILE A 97 -10.79 4.52 -12.05
CA ILE A 97 -10.26 5.08 -13.29
C ILE A 97 -11.43 5.36 -14.23
N GLU A 98 -11.65 6.62 -14.59
CA GLU A 98 -12.68 6.99 -15.57
C GLU A 98 -12.08 7.18 -16.96
N PHE A 99 -12.69 6.52 -17.93
CA PHE A 99 -12.36 6.63 -19.34
C PHE A 99 -13.48 7.34 -20.10
N LYS A 100 -13.14 7.83 -21.29
CA LYS A 100 -14.08 8.35 -22.29
C LYS A 100 -13.67 7.88 -23.68
N CYS A 101 -14.61 7.89 -24.62
CA CYS A 101 -14.25 7.70 -26.03
C CYS A 101 -13.44 8.90 -26.51
N ALA A 102 -12.34 8.65 -27.24
CA ALA A 102 -11.60 9.70 -27.92
C ALA A 102 -12.45 10.37 -29.02
N ARG A 103 -13.30 9.57 -29.67
CA ARG A 103 -14.32 10.03 -30.64
C ARG A 103 -15.64 9.31 -30.39
N GLY A 104 -16.75 10.03 -30.51
CA GLY A 104 -18.10 9.48 -30.30
C GLY A 104 -18.49 9.39 -28.82
N ILE A 105 -19.58 8.66 -28.55
CA ILE A 105 -20.19 8.52 -27.22
C ILE A 105 -20.26 7.02 -26.90
N PRO A 106 -20.02 6.59 -25.64
CA PRO A 106 -20.18 5.20 -25.24
C PRO A 106 -21.59 4.69 -25.54
N VAL A 107 -21.72 3.41 -25.92
CA VAL A 107 -23.02 2.77 -26.08
C VAL A 107 -23.56 2.41 -24.69
N GLY A 108 -24.71 2.99 -24.33
CA GLY A 108 -25.36 2.78 -23.03
C GLY A 108 -25.13 3.91 -22.02
N ALA A 109 -25.85 3.85 -20.90
CA ALA A 109 -25.83 4.90 -19.86
C ALA A 109 -24.74 4.70 -18.79
N VAL A 110 -24.00 3.57 -18.84
CA VAL A 110 -23.00 3.24 -17.82
C VAL A 110 -21.69 3.95 -18.14
N ALA A 111 -21.17 4.68 -17.16
CA ALA A 111 -19.86 5.31 -17.29
C ALA A 111 -18.75 4.26 -17.48
N MET A 112 -17.82 4.52 -18.39
CA MET A 112 -16.66 3.66 -18.64
C MET A 112 -15.67 3.79 -17.48
N ARG A 113 -15.84 2.98 -16.43
CA ARG A 113 -15.02 3.04 -15.22
C ARG A 113 -14.39 1.69 -14.91
N GLN A 114 -13.14 1.70 -14.50
CA GLN A 114 -12.43 0.51 -14.03
C GLN A 114 -11.88 0.76 -12.64
N ARG A 115 -12.08 -0.19 -11.72
CA ARG A 115 -11.39 -0.15 -10.42
C ARG A 115 -9.98 -0.70 -10.58
N CYS A 116 -9.00 -0.03 -9.97
CA CYS A 116 -7.64 -0.52 -9.89
C CYS A 116 -7.50 -1.65 -8.86
N ASN A 117 -7.13 -2.84 -9.32
CA ASN A 117 -6.89 -4.02 -8.47
C ASN A 117 -5.48 -4.60 -8.69
N GLY A 118 -4.49 -3.74 -8.88
CA GLY A 118 -3.10 -4.11 -9.20
C GLY A 118 -2.44 -5.06 -8.20
#